data_AF-A0A9D6QHC6-F1
#
_entry.id   AF-A0A9D6QHC6-F1
#
_cell.length_a   1.000
_cell.length_b   1.000
_cell.length_c   1.000
_cell.angle_alpha   90.00
_cell.angle_beta   90.00
_cell.angle_gamma   90.00
#
_symmetry.space_group_name_H-M   'P 1'
#
loop_
_entity.id
_entity.type
_entity.pdbx_description
1 polymer ?
#
loop_
_entity_poly.entity_id
_entity_poly.type
_entity_poly.pdbx_seq_one_letter_code
_entity_poly.pdbx_strand_id
1 'polypeptide(L)'
;MSTQATARPFLVSTASGRDAHHVRMVTLILLAVALLLSIAVYGLDYYALNTMDRPYSLKHKLLKPSGSIGLPLGVVGFFLFLGLFLYPLRKRWAWLGKQGNSRHWLDAHVLLGCSAPVVVALHASFKFHGIAGVAFWIMTAVALSGIVGRYLYTQIPRNLSAAELSLQEARQMQEHLTKALESQRLFSKAELS
;
A
#
# COMPACT_ATOMS: atom_id res chain seq x y z
N MET A 1 61.42 -7.60 2.34
CA MET A 1 60.13 -8.30 2.20
C MET A 1 59.26 -7.96 3.41
N SER A 2 58.30 -7.05 3.27
CA SER A 2 57.17 -6.93 4.19
C SER A 2 55.97 -6.39 3.42
N THR A 3 55.00 -7.27 3.26
CA THR A 3 53.67 -7.08 2.69
C THR A 3 52.81 -6.29 3.67
N GLN A 4 52.23 -5.16 3.25
CA GLN A 4 51.07 -4.58 3.92
C GLN A 4 49.89 -4.59 2.94
N ALA A 5 49.01 -5.57 3.12
CA ALA A 5 47.70 -5.61 2.50
C ALA A 5 46.78 -4.64 3.25
N THR A 6 46.52 -3.48 2.65
CA THR A 6 45.52 -2.52 3.12
C THR A 6 44.12 -3.12 2.96
N ALA A 7 43.52 -3.57 4.05
CA ALA A 7 42.10 -3.93 4.10
C ALA A 7 41.26 -2.65 3.92
N ARG A 8 40.51 -2.56 2.81
CA ARG A 8 39.51 -1.50 2.61
C ARG A 8 38.26 -1.85 3.41
N PRO A 9 37.72 -0.93 4.23
CA PRO A 9 36.47 -1.19 4.93
C PRO A 9 35.32 -1.26 3.93
N PHE A 10 34.54 -2.34 4.01
CA PHE A 10 33.30 -2.51 3.27
C PHE A 10 32.26 -1.53 3.82
N LEU A 11 32.16 -0.35 3.20
CA LEU A 11 31.10 0.61 3.53
C LEU A 11 29.76 0.05 3.04
N VAL A 12 28.96 -0.47 3.98
CA VAL A 12 27.53 -0.76 3.76
C VAL A 12 26.82 0.56 3.52
N SER A 13 26.62 0.92 2.25
CA SER A 13 25.83 2.07 1.83
C SER A 13 24.62 1.62 1.04
N THR A 14 23.53 1.20 1.71
CA THR A 14 22.27 0.86 1.01
C THR A 14 20.96 1.18 1.76
N ALA A 15 20.96 1.95 2.85
CA ALA A 15 19.73 2.24 3.61
C ALA A 15 18.91 3.46 3.12
N SER A 16 19.58 4.54 2.68
CA SER A 16 18.96 5.87 2.52
C SER A 16 17.75 5.95 1.56
N GLY A 17 17.76 5.23 0.44
CA GLY A 17 16.72 5.37 -0.60
C GLY A 17 15.35 4.79 -0.25
N ARG A 18 15.31 3.72 0.56
CA ARG A 18 14.07 3.01 0.91
C ARG A 18 13.33 3.71 2.04
N ASP A 19 14.07 4.25 3.01
CA ASP A 19 13.52 5.00 4.13
C ASP A 19 12.93 6.33 3.65
N ALA A 20 13.59 7.01 2.70
CA ALA A 20 13.09 8.25 2.11
C ALA A 20 11.77 8.08 1.33
N HIS A 21 11.58 6.97 0.60
CA HIS A 21 10.28 6.72 -0.05
C HIS A 21 9.18 6.48 0.97
N HIS A 22 9.43 5.66 1.99
CA HIS A 22 8.45 5.36 3.02
C HIS A 22 8.02 6.64 3.75
N VAL A 23 8.99 7.48 4.17
CA VAL A 23 8.71 8.77 4.81
C VAL A 23 7.87 9.67 3.89
N ARG A 24 8.25 9.82 2.61
CA ARG A 24 7.45 10.62 1.66
C ARG A 24 6.01 10.11 1.52
N MET A 25 5.81 8.79 1.42
CA MET A 25 4.47 8.21 1.33
C MET A 25 3.66 8.45 2.59
N VAL A 26 4.25 8.25 3.77
CA VAL A 26 3.57 8.52 5.06
C VAL A 26 3.21 9.99 5.17
N THR A 27 4.12 10.91 4.82
CA THR A 27 3.83 12.35 4.82
C THR A 27 2.67 12.70 3.88
N LEU A 28 2.64 12.13 2.66
CA LEU A 28 1.55 12.35 1.71
C LEU A 28 0.22 11.79 2.23
N ILE A 29 0.22 10.61 2.85
CA ILE A 29 -0.96 10.01 3.48
C ILE A 29 -1.48 10.93 4.58
N LEU A 30 -0.61 11.34 5.51
CA LEU A 30 -1.00 12.21 6.62
C LEU A 30 -1.55 13.54 6.13
N LEU A 31 -0.93 14.15 5.12
CA LEU A 31 -1.40 15.40 4.53
C LEU A 31 -2.76 15.22 3.84
N ALA A 32 -2.93 14.16 3.05
CA ALA A 32 -4.20 13.85 2.40
C ALA A 32 -5.31 13.59 3.42
N VAL A 33 -5.05 12.79 4.46
CA VAL A 33 -5.98 12.51 5.55
C VAL A 33 -6.32 13.79 6.31
N ALA A 34 -5.33 14.59 6.68
CA ALA A 34 -5.55 15.85 7.38
C ALA A 34 -6.41 16.83 6.55
N LEU A 35 -6.15 16.93 5.25
CA LEU A 35 -6.96 17.76 4.34
C LEU A 35 -8.40 17.27 4.26
N LEU A 36 -8.61 15.96 4.05
CA LEU A 36 -9.94 15.37 3.96
C LEU A 36 -10.71 15.49 5.28
N LEU A 37 -10.05 15.24 6.41
CA LEU A 37 -10.63 15.41 7.74
C LEU A 37 -10.98 16.87 8.01
N SER A 38 -10.13 17.82 7.61
CA SER A 38 -10.42 19.25 7.78
C SER A 38 -11.69 19.65 7.03
N ILE A 39 -11.87 19.17 5.79
CA ILE A 39 -13.09 19.41 5.00
C ILE A 39 -14.30 18.72 5.62
N ALA A 40 -14.15 17.47 6.06
CA ALA A 40 -15.22 16.70 6.67
C ALA A 40 -15.70 17.31 7.99
N VAL A 41 -14.78 17.76 8.85
CA VAL A 41 -15.07 18.44 10.12
C VAL A 41 -15.71 19.81 9.86
N TYR A 42 -15.18 20.59 8.90
CA TYR A 42 -15.78 21.87 8.52
C TYR A 42 -17.22 21.72 8.00
N GLY A 43 -17.52 20.64 7.29
CA GLY A 43 -18.84 20.35 6.74
C GLY A 43 -19.73 19.49 7.63
N LEU A 44 -19.30 19.09 8.82
CA LEU A 44 -20.00 18.09 9.64
C LEU A 44 -21.41 18.53 10.02
N ASP A 45 -21.56 19.79 10.44
CA ASP A 45 -22.85 20.43 10.71
C ASP A 45 -23.77 20.43 9.48
N TYR A 46 -23.22 20.66 8.29
CA TYR A 46 -23.96 20.63 7.04
C TYR A 46 -24.35 19.21 6.60
N TYR A 47 -23.45 18.24 6.74
CA TYR A 47 -23.69 16.86 6.33
C TYR A 47 -24.61 16.12 7.30
N ALA A 48 -24.62 16.50 8.58
CA ALA A 48 -25.52 15.96 9.61
C ALA A 48 -26.98 16.46 9.47
N LEU A 49 -27.21 17.61 8.83
CA LEU A 49 -28.56 18.10 8.57
C LEU A 49 -29.34 17.17 7.64
N ASN A 50 -30.66 17.10 7.87
CA ASN A 50 -31.59 16.40 6.99
C ASN A 50 -31.51 16.99 5.57
N THR A 51 -31.71 16.16 4.55
CA THR A 51 -31.60 16.57 3.14
C THR A 51 -32.51 17.74 2.78
N MET A 52 -33.65 17.88 3.49
CA MET A 52 -34.64 18.94 3.33
C MET A 52 -34.21 20.28 3.96
N ASP A 53 -33.40 20.24 5.03
CA ASP A 53 -32.98 21.44 5.78
C ASP A 53 -31.68 22.05 5.25
N ARG A 54 -30.89 21.24 4.53
CA ARG A 54 -29.62 21.65 3.94
C ARG A 54 -29.70 22.94 3.10
N PRO A 55 -30.72 23.18 2.25
CA PRO A 55 -30.80 24.40 1.45
C PRO A 55 -30.81 25.71 2.25
N TYR A 56 -31.28 25.68 3.50
CA TYR A 56 -31.35 26.85 4.37
C TYR A 56 -30.02 27.16 5.07
N SER A 57 -29.07 26.23 5.05
CA SER A 57 -27.75 26.45 5.65
C SER A 57 -26.88 27.37 4.79
N LEU A 58 -26.10 28.24 5.44
CA LEU A 58 -25.15 29.12 4.75
C LEU A 58 -24.09 28.31 3.97
N LYS A 59 -23.75 27.11 4.46
CA LYS A 59 -22.75 26.21 3.85
C LYS A 59 -23.27 25.47 2.62
N HIS A 60 -24.57 25.50 2.34
CA HIS A 60 -25.16 24.82 1.19
C HIS A 60 -24.55 25.24 -0.15
N LYS A 61 -24.31 26.56 -0.32
CA LYS A 61 -23.71 27.10 -1.55
C LYS A 61 -22.29 26.59 -1.79
N LEU A 62 -21.56 26.28 -0.72
CA LEU A 62 -20.17 25.82 -0.76
C LEU A 62 -20.08 24.31 -0.93
N LEU A 63 -20.81 23.55 -0.10
CA LEU A 63 -20.62 22.11 0.09
C LEU A 63 -21.52 21.22 -0.78
N LYS A 64 -22.57 21.76 -1.39
CA LYS A 64 -23.38 20.99 -2.37
C LYS A 64 -22.49 20.51 -3.52
N PRO A 65 -22.87 19.44 -4.27
CA PRO A 65 -22.03 18.89 -5.33
C PRO A 65 -21.61 19.89 -6.42
N SER A 66 -22.48 20.86 -6.73
CA SER A 66 -22.22 21.97 -7.66
C SER A 66 -21.79 23.26 -6.95
N GLY A 67 -21.37 23.17 -5.69
CA GLY A 67 -20.87 24.29 -4.90
C GLY A 67 -19.39 24.54 -5.15
N SER A 68 -18.88 25.65 -4.63
CA SER A 68 -17.47 26.04 -4.83
C SER A 68 -16.46 25.06 -4.23
N ILE A 69 -16.85 24.26 -3.22
CA ILE A 69 -16.02 23.19 -2.63
C ILE A 69 -16.42 21.82 -3.17
N GLY A 70 -17.72 21.57 -3.35
CA GLY A 70 -18.20 20.28 -3.85
C GLY A 70 -17.74 19.99 -5.28
N LEU A 71 -17.79 20.97 -6.19
CA LEU A 71 -17.40 20.78 -7.58
C LEU A 71 -15.92 20.39 -7.75
N PRO A 72 -14.93 21.11 -7.16
CA PRO A 72 -13.54 20.71 -7.28
C PRO A 72 -13.25 19.37 -6.61
N LEU A 73 -13.97 18.96 -5.56
CA LEU A 73 -13.86 17.60 -5.03
C LEU A 73 -14.25 16.54 -6.07
N GLY A 74 -15.28 16.81 -6.89
CA GLY A 74 -15.65 15.93 -8.01
C GLY A 74 -14.55 15.85 -9.07
N VAL A 75 -13.96 16.99 -9.42
CA VAL A 75 -12.83 17.06 -10.37
C VAL A 75 -11.61 16.30 -9.83
N VAL A 76 -11.26 16.50 -8.57
CA VAL A 76 -10.19 15.75 -7.90
C VAL A 76 -10.51 14.25 -7.91
N GLY A 77 -11.74 13.86 -7.58
CA GLY A 77 -12.21 12.48 -7.64
C GLY A 77 -12.02 11.86 -9.02
N PHE A 78 -12.35 12.59 -10.09
CA PHE A 78 -12.11 12.15 -11.46
C PHE A 78 -10.62 11.88 -11.74
N PHE A 79 -9.72 12.77 -11.31
CA PHE A 79 -8.28 12.57 -11.48
C PHE A 79 -7.73 11.42 -10.62
N LEU A 80 -8.27 11.19 -9.41
CA LEU A 80 -7.93 10.01 -8.60
C LEU A 80 -8.29 8.71 -9.34
N PHE A 81 -9.46 8.66 -9.98
CA PHE A 81 -9.86 7.54 -10.83
C PHE A 81 -8.94 7.37 -12.03
N LEU A 82 -8.57 8.45 -12.71
CA LEU A 82 -7.64 8.39 -13.82
C LEU A 82 -6.28 7.81 -13.38
N GLY A 83 -5.79 8.21 -12.20
CA GLY A 83 -4.59 7.65 -11.59
C GLY A 83 -4.71 6.16 -11.25
N LEU A 84 -5.89 5.71 -10.79
CA LEU A 84 -6.17 4.29 -10.57
C LEU A 84 -6.06 3.47 -11.86
N PHE A 85 -6.60 3.96 -12.97
CA PHE A 85 -6.50 3.33 -14.29
C PHE A 85 -5.09 3.36 -14.88
N LEU A 86 -4.25 4.29 -14.44
CA LEU A 86 -2.87 4.38 -14.90
C LEU A 86 -2.05 3.14 -14.51
N TYR A 87 -2.34 2.52 -13.37
CA TYR A 87 -1.64 1.29 -12.92
C TYR A 87 -1.81 0.10 -13.88
N PRO A 88 -3.02 -0.35 -14.26
CA PRO A 88 -3.17 -1.42 -15.25
C PRO A 88 -2.69 -0.99 -16.65
N LEU A 89 -2.83 0.28 -17.01
CA LEU A 89 -2.37 0.80 -18.30
C LEU A 89 -0.84 0.75 -18.43
N ARG A 90 -0.11 0.98 -17.33
CA ARG A 90 1.34 0.85 -17.27
C ARG A 90 1.83 -0.55 -17.67
N LYS A 91 1.02 -1.58 -17.40
CA LYS A 91 1.37 -2.97 -17.71
C LYS A 91 1.18 -3.28 -19.20
N ARG A 92 0.41 -2.46 -19.92
CA ARG A 92 0.13 -2.59 -21.35
C ARG A 92 1.04 -1.72 -22.21
N TRP A 93 1.51 -0.57 -21.70
CA TRP A 93 2.39 0.34 -22.44
C TRP A 93 3.84 0.28 -22.00
N ALA A 94 4.73 -0.08 -22.92
CA ALA A 94 6.16 -0.26 -22.68
C ALA A 94 6.88 1.02 -22.19
N TRP A 95 6.43 2.21 -22.60
CA TRP A 95 7.00 3.49 -22.14
C TRP A 95 6.68 3.75 -20.66
N LEU A 96 5.43 3.57 -20.23
CA LEU A 96 5.02 3.67 -18.83
C LEU A 96 5.66 2.58 -17.95
N GLY A 97 5.87 1.38 -18.51
CA GLY A 97 6.51 0.26 -17.81
C GLY A 97 7.97 0.54 -17.40
N LYS A 98 8.67 1.43 -18.11
CA LYS A 98 10.04 1.86 -17.79
C LYS A 98 10.11 2.91 -16.67
N GLN A 99 8.97 3.51 -16.30
CA GLN A 99 8.94 4.63 -15.37
C GLN A 99 8.77 4.12 -13.94
N GLY A 100 9.81 4.25 -13.12
CA GLY A 100 9.76 4.01 -11.67
C GLY A 100 9.63 2.56 -11.21
N ASN A 101 9.82 2.34 -9.91
CA ASN A 101 9.75 1.01 -9.29
C ASN A 101 8.29 0.54 -9.15
N SER A 102 8.01 -0.70 -9.57
CA SER A 102 6.70 -1.36 -9.42
C SER A 102 6.11 -1.24 -8.01
N ARG A 103 6.94 -1.25 -6.96
CA ARG A 103 6.49 -1.09 -5.57
C ARG A 103 5.89 0.30 -5.31
N HIS A 104 6.55 1.36 -5.77
CA HIS A 104 6.08 2.75 -5.57
C HIS A 104 4.75 3.00 -6.28
N TRP A 105 4.57 2.40 -7.47
CA TRP A 105 3.31 2.48 -8.20
C TRP A 105 2.15 1.77 -7.50
N LEU A 106 2.41 0.61 -6.88
CA LEU A 106 1.40 -0.08 -6.08
C LEU A 106 1.04 0.74 -4.83
N ASP A 107 2.02 1.30 -4.14
CA ASP A 107 1.80 2.16 -2.97
C ASP A 107 0.95 3.39 -3.35
N ALA A 108 1.25 4.04 -4.49
CA ALA A 108 0.45 5.14 -5.02
C ALA A 108 -0.97 4.69 -5.42
N HIS A 109 -1.12 3.54 -6.09
CA HIS A 109 -2.43 3.01 -6.49
C HIS A 109 -3.34 2.77 -5.28
N VAL A 110 -2.80 2.19 -4.20
CA VAL A 110 -3.55 1.94 -2.97
C VAL A 110 -3.92 3.26 -2.28
N LEU A 111 -3.01 4.24 -2.24
CA LEU A 111 -3.30 5.56 -1.70
C LEU A 111 -4.46 6.24 -2.45
N LEU A 112 -4.40 6.26 -3.79
CA LEU A 112 -5.45 6.83 -4.64
C LEU A 112 -6.78 6.07 -4.44
N GLY A 113 -6.73 4.74 -4.37
CA GLY A 113 -7.90 3.87 -4.17
C GLY A 113 -8.59 4.06 -2.83
N CYS A 114 -7.83 4.29 -1.75
CA CYS A 114 -8.41 4.58 -0.44
C CYS A 114 -8.97 6.02 -0.36
N SER A 115 -8.33 6.97 -1.05
CA SER A 115 -8.74 8.38 -1.02
C SER A 115 -9.99 8.64 -1.86
N ALA A 116 -10.18 7.91 -2.97
CA ALA A 116 -11.26 8.15 -3.93
C ALA A 116 -12.67 8.03 -3.30
N PRO A 117 -13.03 6.96 -2.54
CA PRO A 117 -14.33 6.88 -1.89
C PRO A 117 -14.62 8.06 -0.96
N VAL A 118 -13.62 8.52 -0.19
CA VAL A 118 -13.79 9.64 0.74
C VAL A 118 -14.06 10.94 0.00
N VAL A 119 -13.28 11.23 -1.05
CA VAL A 119 -13.47 12.43 -1.88
C VAL A 119 -14.83 12.43 -2.57
N VAL A 120 -15.23 11.29 -3.14
CA VAL A 120 -16.52 11.14 -3.83
C VAL A 120 -17.69 11.27 -2.85
N ALA A 121 -17.56 10.74 -1.63
CA ALA A 121 -18.59 10.91 -0.59
C ALA A 121 -18.81 12.39 -0.24
N LEU A 122 -17.72 13.14 -0.05
CA LEU A 122 -17.77 14.57 0.23
C LEU A 122 -18.35 15.37 -0.96
N HIS A 123 -17.93 15.04 -2.19
CA HIS A 123 -18.50 15.62 -3.42
C HIS A 123 -20.00 15.39 -3.51
N ALA A 124 -20.46 14.16 -3.28
CA ALA A 124 -21.87 13.79 -3.33
C ALA A 124 -22.70 14.36 -2.16
N SER A 125 -22.07 15.06 -1.20
CA SER A 125 -22.69 15.49 0.05
C SER A 125 -23.40 14.36 0.81
N PHE A 126 -22.84 13.15 0.77
CA PHE A 126 -23.44 11.93 1.33
C PHE A 126 -24.86 11.62 0.79
N LYS A 127 -25.18 12.05 -0.44
CA LYS A 127 -26.45 11.75 -1.12
C LYS A 127 -26.28 10.53 -2.03
N PHE A 128 -26.41 9.33 -1.47
CA PHE A 128 -26.26 8.08 -2.22
C PHE A 128 -27.62 7.50 -2.63
N HIS A 129 -28.18 8.00 -3.73
CA HIS A 129 -29.49 7.55 -4.24
C HIS A 129 -29.38 7.06 -5.69
N GLY A 130 -30.19 6.08 -6.06
CA GLY A 130 -30.23 5.53 -7.42
C GLY A 130 -28.90 4.93 -7.87
N ILE A 131 -28.61 5.05 -9.17
CA ILE A 131 -27.41 4.48 -9.82
C ILE A 131 -26.11 5.02 -9.20
N ALA A 132 -26.08 6.31 -8.86
CA ALA A 132 -24.91 6.94 -8.24
C ALA A 132 -24.59 6.33 -6.87
N GLY A 133 -25.62 6.00 -6.06
CA GLY A 133 -25.44 5.32 -4.78
C GLY A 133 -24.90 3.90 -4.94
N VAL A 134 -25.42 3.14 -5.89
CA VAL A 134 -24.92 1.78 -6.21
C VAL A 134 -23.47 1.83 -6.66
N ALA A 135 -23.12 2.74 -7.57
CA ALA A 135 -21.75 2.92 -8.03
C ALA A 135 -20.79 3.28 -6.89
N PHE A 136 -21.22 4.12 -5.95
CA PHE A 136 -20.45 4.46 -4.75
C PHE A 136 -20.15 3.24 -3.87
N TRP A 137 -21.15 2.40 -3.61
CA TRP A 137 -20.97 1.20 -2.79
C TRP A 137 -20.09 0.16 -3.47
N ILE A 138 -20.22 -0.04 -4.78
CA ILE A 138 -19.33 -0.90 -5.56
C ILE A 138 -17.89 -0.40 -5.48
N MET A 139 -17.66 0.90 -5.73
CA MET A 139 -16.34 1.51 -5.59
C MET A 139 -15.76 1.30 -4.19
N THR A 140 -16.57 1.49 -3.15
CA THR A 140 -16.15 1.28 -1.76
C THR A 140 -15.77 -0.17 -1.50
N ALA A 141 -16.56 -1.13 -1.97
CA ALA A 141 -16.26 -2.56 -1.86
C ALA A 141 -14.96 -2.93 -2.59
N VAL A 142 -14.72 -2.37 -3.78
CA VAL A 142 -13.46 -2.56 -4.54
C VAL A 142 -12.26 -1.95 -3.80
N ALA A 143 -12.41 -0.77 -3.21
CA ALA A 143 -11.35 -0.15 -2.42
C ALA A 143 -10.98 -1.00 -1.19
N LEU A 144 -12.00 -1.49 -0.46
CA LEU A 144 -11.81 -2.36 0.71
C LEU A 144 -11.16 -3.69 0.33
N SER A 145 -11.60 -4.32 -0.76
CA SER A 145 -10.98 -5.56 -1.23
C SER A 145 -9.53 -5.35 -1.67
N GLY A 146 -9.19 -4.17 -2.21
CA GLY A 146 -7.81 -3.79 -2.49
C GLY A 146 -6.91 -3.72 -1.25
N ILE A 147 -7.41 -3.19 -0.13
CA ILE A 147 -6.68 -3.17 1.16
C ILE A 147 -6.44 -4.60 1.63
N VAL A 148 -7.47 -5.45 1.61
CA VAL A 148 -7.37 -6.87 1.97
C VAL A 148 -6.36 -7.59 1.06
N GLY A 149 -6.40 -7.34 -0.24
CA GLY A 149 -5.46 -7.90 -1.21
C GLY A 149 -4.01 -7.50 -0.92
N ARG A 150 -3.76 -6.24 -0.51
CA ARG A 150 -2.42 -5.79 -0.12
C ARG A 150 -1.95 -6.45 1.18
N TYR A 151 -2.83 -6.57 2.17
CA TYR A 151 -2.52 -7.27 3.42
C TYR A 151 -2.14 -8.73 3.13
N LEU A 152 -2.92 -9.43 2.31
CA LEU A 152 -2.61 -10.80 1.91
C LEU A 152 -1.28 -10.88 1.14
N TYR A 153 -1.02 -9.93 0.24
CA TYR A 153 0.24 -9.87 -0.52
C TYR A 153 1.48 -9.69 0.37
N THR A 154 1.38 -8.91 1.45
CA THR A 154 2.48 -8.75 2.41
C THR A 154 2.70 -9.98 3.29
N GLN A 155 1.64 -10.76 3.53
CA GLN A 155 1.68 -11.95 4.39
C GLN A 155 2.19 -13.19 3.68
N ILE A 156 2.07 -13.27 2.34
CA ILE A 156 2.65 -14.38 1.56
C ILE A 156 4.15 -14.14 1.44
N PRO A 157 5.00 -14.92 2.15
CA PRO A 157 6.44 -14.81 1.99
C PRO A 157 6.76 -15.30 0.59
N ARG A 158 7.17 -14.41 -0.31
CA ARG A 158 7.75 -14.79 -1.63
C ARG A 158 9.16 -15.34 -1.49
N ASN A 159 9.39 -16.09 -0.41
CA ASN A 159 10.68 -16.62 -0.07
C ASN A 159 10.68 -18.12 -0.39
N LEU A 160 10.52 -18.47 -1.67
CA LEU A 160 11.06 -19.76 -2.12
C LEU A 160 12.52 -19.86 -1.69
N SER A 161 13.26 -18.74 -1.74
CA SER A 161 14.62 -18.62 -1.24
C SER A 161 14.79 -18.75 0.28
N ALA A 162 13.83 -18.36 1.14
CA ALA A 162 13.96 -18.58 2.60
C ALA A 162 13.47 -19.96 3.02
N ALA A 163 12.51 -20.54 2.29
CA ALA A 163 12.18 -21.96 2.42
C ALA A 163 13.37 -22.84 1.99
N GLU A 164 14.02 -22.50 0.87
CA GLU A 164 15.26 -23.12 0.39
C GLU A 164 16.43 -22.92 1.37
N LEU A 165 16.60 -21.72 1.93
CA LEU A 165 17.61 -21.47 2.97
C LEU A 165 17.36 -22.34 4.21
N SER A 166 16.10 -22.42 4.68
CA SER A 166 15.74 -23.24 5.84
C SER A 166 15.95 -24.74 5.58
N LEU A 167 15.71 -25.19 4.35
CA LEU A 167 15.97 -26.57 3.93
C LEU A 167 17.48 -26.86 3.86
N GLN A 168 18.27 -25.91 3.38
CA GLN A 168 19.73 -26.03 3.39
C GLN A 168 20.30 -26.03 4.81
N GLU A 169 19.82 -25.14 5.69
CA GLU A 169 20.21 -25.10 7.11
C GLU A 169 19.82 -26.40 7.84
N ALA A 170 18.61 -26.93 7.60
CA ALA A 170 18.18 -28.20 8.16
C ALA A 170 19.06 -29.38 7.68
N ARG A 171 19.43 -29.41 6.40
CA ARG A 171 20.35 -30.43 5.85
C ARG A 171 21.76 -30.31 6.43
N GLN A 172 22.28 -29.10 6.57
CA GLN A 172 23.58 -28.86 7.19
C GLN A 172 23.60 -29.27 8.67
N MET A 173 22.51 -29.01 9.41
CA MET A 173 22.36 -29.47 10.78
C MET A 173 22.36 -30.99 10.88
N GLN A 174 21.67 -31.68 9.96
CA GLN A 174 21.66 -33.14 9.89
C GLN A 174 23.06 -33.69 9.62
N GLU A 175 23.79 -33.16 8.64
CA GLU A 175 25.17 -33.60 8.35
C GLU A 175 26.11 -33.36 9.54
N HIS A 176 25.96 -32.23 10.23
CA HIS A 176 26.77 -31.92 11.40
C HIS A 176 26.48 -32.88 12.57
N LEU A 177 25.21 -33.19 12.84
CA LEU A 177 24.81 -34.17 13.85
C LEU A 177 25.29 -35.57 13.51
N THR A 178 25.16 -36.01 12.24
CA THR A 178 25.67 -37.31 11.80
C THR A 178 27.18 -37.42 12.00
N LYS A 179 27.96 -36.38 11.62
CA LYS A 179 29.41 -36.35 11.87
C LYS A 179 29.75 -36.33 13.36
N ALA A 180 29.00 -35.59 14.17
CA ALA A 180 29.20 -35.56 15.61
C ALA A 180 28.95 -36.95 16.24
N LEU A 181 27.89 -37.65 15.81
CA LEU A 181 27.59 -39.02 16.25
C LEU A 181 28.64 -40.03 15.80
N GLU A 182 29.14 -39.93 14.56
CA GLU A 182 30.26 -40.75 14.06
C GLU A 182 31.55 -40.50 14.86
N SER A 183 31.85 -39.24 15.16
CA SER A 183 33.05 -38.85 15.93
C SER A 183 33.00 -39.33 17.39
N GLN A 184 31.80 -39.43 17.98
CA GLN A 184 31.59 -39.93 19.33
C GLN A 184 31.56 -41.46 19.41
N ARG A 185 31.70 -42.19 18.28
CA ARG A 185 31.76 -43.67 18.25
C ARG A 185 30.64 -44.38 19.05
N LEU A 186 29.46 -43.77 19.16
CA LEU A 186 28.34 -44.38 19.89
C LEU A 186 27.62 -45.48 19.08
N PHE A 187 27.92 -45.64 17.80
CA PHE A 187 27.56 -46.83 17.02
C PHE A 187 28.78 -47.36 16.25
N SER A 188 29.33 -48.46 16.76
CA SER A 188 30.21 -49.33 16.01
C SER A 188 29.43 -49.90 14.83
N LYS A 189 30.06 -50.05 13.67
CA LYS A 189 29.50 -50.55 12.39
C LYS A 189 28.95 -51.99 12.46
N ALA A 190 28.76 -52.55 13.65
CA ALA A 190 28.40 -53.91 13.96
C ALA A 190 26.93 -54.09 14.44
N GLU A 191 26.16 -53.03 14.69
CA GLU A 191 24.77 -53.15 15.20
C GLU A 191 23.66 -52.84 14.18
N LEU A 192 24.00 -52.51 12.92
CA LEU A 192 23.02 -52.25 11.84
C LEU A 192 23.25 -53.14 10.61
N SER A 193 23.58 -54.42 10.83
CA SER A 193 23.47 -55.48 9.82
C SER A 193 22.30 -56.39 10.12
#